data_AF-A0A1Q8WXA1-F1
#
_entry.id   AF-A0A1Q8WXA1-F1
#
_cell.length_a   1.000
_cell.length_b   1.000
_cell.length_c   1.000
_cell.angle_alpha   90.00
_cell.angle_beta   90.00
_cell.angle_gamma   90.00
#
_symmetry.space_group_name_H-M   'P 1'
#
loop_
_entity.id
_entity.type
_entity.pdbx_description
1 polymer ?
#
loop_
_entity_poly.entity_id
_entity_poly.type
_entity_poly.pdbx_seq_one_letter_code
_entity_poly.pdbx_strand_id
1 'polypeptide(L)' 'MSEHLGYDRGEPTSQARGNARNGTTSKTVDSSGWGPLRPVVPRDRAGTFTPRPGSAKGQRRLDGLDACESPGLMRRWN' A
#
# COMPACT_ATOMS: atom_id res chain seq x y z
N MET A 1 -5.83 -5.97 -5.55
CA MET A 1 -6.31 -5.35 -6.81
C MET A 1 -7.25 -6.24 -7.57
N SER A 2 -6.93 -7.53 -7.73
CA SER A 2 -7.88 -8.47 -8.35
C SER A 2 -9.19 -8.50 -7.57
N GLU A 3 -9.15 -8.55 -6.22
CA GLU A 3 -10.36 -8.42 -5.38
C GLU A 3 -11.10 -7.09 -5.57
N HIS A 4 -10.38 -5.96 -5.69
CA HIS A 4 -11.00 -4.63 -5.87
C HIS A 4 -11.68 -4.49 -7.24
N LEU A 5 -11.11 -5.09 -8.28
CA LEU A 5 -11.61 -4.97 -9.65
C LEU A 5 -12.55 -6.12 -10.04
N GLY A 6 -12.54 -7.23 -9.31
CA GLY A 6 -13.33 -8.43 -9.59
C GLY A 6 -12.73 -9.37 -10.65
N TYR A 7 -11.52 -9.10 -11.14
CA TYR A 7 -10.89 -9.89 -12.20
C TYR A 7 -9.36 -9.87 -12.12
N ASP A 8 -8.73 -10.93 -12.63
CA ASP A 8 -7.28 -11.07 -12.59
C ASP A 8 -6.54 -10.33 -13.69
N ARG A 9 -5.22 -10.23 -13.56
CA ARG A 9 -4.41 -9.55 -14.58
C ARG A 9 -4.36 -10.40 -15.85
N GLY A 10 -4.78 -9.81 -16.97
CA GLY A 10 -4.74 -10.46 -18.28
C GLY A 10 -5.97 -11.31 -18.58
N GLU A 11 -6.91 -11.41 -17.65
CA GLU A 11 -8.18 -12.10 -17.86
C GLU A 11 -9.05 -11.31 -18.84
N PRO A 12 -9.58 -11.94 -19.90
CA PRO A 12 -10.54 -11.31 -20.79
C PRO A 12 -11.87 -11.09 -20.05
N THR A 13 -12.16 -9.84 -19.69
CA THR A 13 -13.37 -9.47 -18.94
C THR A 13 -14.03 -8.22 -19.52
N SER A 14 -15.35 -8.15 -19.42
CA SER A 14 -16.12 -6.94 -19.73
C SER A 14 -15.98 -5.85 -18.65
N GLN A 15 -15.61 -6.23 -17.42
CA GLN A 15 -15.46 -5.30 -16.28
C GLN A 15 -14.38 -4.23 -16.54
N ALA A 16 -13.36 -4.57 -17.33
CA ALA A 16 -12.28 -3.66 -17.68
C ALA A 16 -12.74 -2.42 -18.48
N ARG A 17 -13.93 -2.43 -19.11
CA ARG A 17 -14.52 -1.25 -19.77
C ARG A 17 -14.90 -0.15 -18.78
N GLY A 18 -15.37 -0.52 -17.59
CA GLY A 18 -15.80 0.44 -16.57
C GLY A 18 -14.64 0.94 -15.73
N ASN A 19 -13.83 0.02 -15.20
CA ASN A 19 -12.65 0.35 -14.43
C ASN A 19 -11.53 -0.67 -14.70
N ALA A 20 -10.29 -0.17 -14.80
CA ALA A 20 -9.14 -0.99 -15.12
C ALA A 20 -7.90 -0.60 -14.32
N ARG A 21 -6.94 -1.53 -14.22
CA ARG A 21 -5.61 -1.25 -13.65
C ARG A 21 -4.95 -0.12 -14.45
N ASN A 22 -4.41 0.87 -13.75
CA ASN A 22 -3.72 2.03 -14.33
C ASN A 22 -2.28 2.12 -13.80
N GLY A 23 -1.56 1.01 -13.93
CA GLY A 23 -0.18 0.89 -13.48
C GLY A 23 -0.01 0.94 -11.97
N THR A 24 1.19 1.31 -11.55
CA THR A 24 1.60 1.46 -10.16
C THR A 24 2.31 2.79 -9.98
N THR A 25 2.26 3.36 -8.78
CA THR A 25 3.04 4.52 -8.39
C THR A 25 3.95 4.15 -7.24
N SER A 26 5.21 4.53 -7.33
CA SER A 26 6.17 4.41 -6.24
C SER A 26 6.34 5.77 -5.57
N LYS A 27 6.57 5.74 -4.26
CA LYS A 27 6.93 6.93 -3.48
C LYS A 27 7.93 6.52 -2.40
N THR A 28 8.81 7.46 -2.03
CA THR A 28 9.64 7.26 -0.83
C THR A 28 8.80 7.61 0.39
N VAL A 29 8.80 6.73 1.38
CA VAL A 29 8.10 6.90 2.65
C VAL A 29 9.09 6.63 3.76
N ASP A 30 9.20 7.55 4.70
CA ASP A 30 10.06 7.40 5.86
C ASP A 30 9.42 6.44 6.86
N SER A 31 10.21 5.48 7.33
CA SER A 31 9.80 4.52 8.35
C SER A 31 10.72 4.66 9.57
N SER A 32 10.12 4.69 10.76
CA SER A 32 10.87 4.61 12.01
C SER A 32 11.47 3.21 12.12
N GLY A 33 12.81 3.12 12.20
CA GLY A 33 13.53 1.85 12.41
C GLY A 33 14.04 1.15 11.14
N TRP A 34 13.39 1.33 9.98
CA TRP A 34 13.74 0.62 8.74
C TRP A 34 14.35 1.52 7.65
N GLY A 35 14.38 2.83 7.90
CA GLY A 35 14.84 3.82 6.91
C GLY A 35 13.80 4.08 5.81
N PRO A 36 14.18 4.82 4.76
CA PRO A 36 13.26 5.18 3.68
C PRO A 36 12.86 3.98 2.83
N LEU A 37 11.56 3.70 2.76
CA LEU A 37 10.96 2.62 1.99
C LEU A 37 10.36 3.13 0.67
N ARG A 38 10.31 2.28 -0.36
CA ARG A 38 9.73 2.60 -1.68
C ARG A 38 8.58 1.66 -2.07
N PRO A 39 7.42 1.71 -1.36
CA PRO A 39 6.29 0.85 -1.68
C PRO A 39 5.76 1.09 -3.10
N VAL A 40 5.42 -0.01 -3.78
CA VAL A 40 4.75 0.00 -5.08
C VAL A 40 3.24 -0.03 -4.86
N VAL A 41 2.57 1.09 -5.16
CA VAL A 41 1.12 1.24 -4.91
C VAL A 41 0.36 1.05 -6.21
N PRO A 42 -0.46 -0.01 -6.34
CA PRO A 42 -1.30 -0.18 -7.52
C PRO A 42 -2.44 0.84 -7.56
N ARG A 43 -2.87 1.18 -8.77
CA ARG A 43 -3.93 2.17 -9.01
C ARG A 43 -4.94 1.65 -10.04
N ASP A 44 -6.19 2.09 -9.93
CA ASP A 44 -7.24 1.89 -10.92
C ASP A 44 -7.54 3.18 -11.71
N ARG A 45 -8.15 3.05 -12.88
CA ARG A 45 -8.43 4.16 -13.80
C ARG A 45 -9.52 5.09 -13.26
N ALA A 46 -10.52 4.53 -12.58
CA ALA A 46 -11.57 5.32 -11.92
C ALA A 46 -11.07 6.02 -10.62
N GLY A 47 -9.90 5.66 -10.10
CA GLY A 47 -9.35 6.24 -8.87
C GLY A 47 -10.12 5.88 -7.60
N THR A 48 -10.83 4.76 -7.63
CA THR A 48 -11.68 4.27 -6.53
C THR A 48 -10.94 3.39 -5.54
N PHE A 49 -9.76 2.89 -5.90
CA PHE A 49 -8.96 2.08 -5.00
C PHE A 49 -8.38 2.92 -3.87
N THR A 50 -8.60 2.45 -2.63
CA THR A 50 -8.04 3.06 -1.43
C THR A 50 -6.77 2.30 -1.01
N PRO A 51 -5.58 2.92 -1.09
CA PRO A 51 -4.35 2.29 -0.62
C PRO A 51 -4.34 2.10 0.89
N ARG A 52 -3.54 1.15 1.38
CA ARG A 52 -3.34 0.91 2.81
C ARG A 52 -2.76 2.16 3.51
N PRO A 53 -3.01 2.36 4.82
CA PRO A 53 -2.36 3.41 5.61
C PRO A 53 -0.85 3.41 5.40
N GLY A 54 -0.23 4.59 5.27
CA GLY A 54 1.18 4.75 4.90
C GLY A 54 1.47 4.72 3.39
N SER A 55 0.67 3.99 2.60
CA SER A 55 0.73 4.01 1.12
C SER A 55 -0.28 4.98 0.48
N ALA A 56 -1.16 5.58 1.28
CA ALA A 56 -2.16 6.56 0.85
C ALA A 56 -1.55 7.77 0.11
N LYS A 57 -2.34 8.39 -0.77
CA LYS A 57 -1.92 9.56 -1.54
C LYS A 57 -1.51 10.69 -0.58
N GLY A 58 -0.39 11.36 -0.87
CA GLY A 58 0.11 12.48 -0.08
C GLY A 58 0.89 12.10 1.18
N GLN A 59 0.75 10.87 1.69
CA GLN A 59 1.48 10.44 2.90
C GLN A 59 2.96 10.17 2.61
N ARG A 60 3.84 10.68 3.47
CA ARG A 60 5.32 10.57 3.36
C ARG A 60 5.98 9.88 4.55
N ARG A 61 5.24 9.57 5.61
CA ARG A 61 5.72 8.82 6.77
C ARG A 61 4.82 7.63 7.05
N LEU A 62 5.39 6.54 7.56
CA LEU A 62 4.67 5.38 8.06
C LEU A 62 4.37 5.51 9.57
N ASP A 63 4.05 6.71 10.03
CA ASP A 63 3.71 6.95 11.43
C ASP A 63 2.39 6.19 11.74
N GLY A 64 2.42 5.25 12.68
CA GLY A 64 1.25 4.47 13.11
C GLY A 64 1.08 3.06 12.52
N LEU A 65 2.01 2.55 11.70
CA LEU A 65 2.10 1.11 11.39
C LEU A 65 2.93 0.31 12.40
N ASP A 66 3.62 1.01 13.31
CA ASP A 66 4.51 0.48 14.35
C ASP A 66 3.78 -0.32 15.45
N ALA A 67 2.43 -0.32 15.46
CA ALA A 67 1.65 -1.03 16.48
C ALA A 67 1.61 -2.56 16.28
N CYS A 68 1.95 -3.07 15.09
CA CYS A 68 2.02 -4.52 14.85
C CYS A 68 3.39 -5.12 15.21
N GLU A 69 4.42 -4.30 15.32
CA GLU A 69 5.68 -4.66 15.97
C GLU A 69 5.61 -4.11 17.38
N SER A 70 4.89 -4.81 18.26
CA SER A 70 5.26 -4.78 19.67
C SER A 70 6.57 -5.57 19.79
N PRO A 71 7.76 -4.96 19.96
CA PRO A 71 8.88 -5.65 20.53
C PRO A 71 8.53 -5.90 22.00
N GLY A 72 7.72 -6.93 22.21
CA GLY A 72 7.61 -7.55 23.51
C GLY A 72 9.02 -7.90 23.96
N LEU A 73 9.40 -7.31 25.09
CA LEU A 73 10.42 -7.83 25.98
C LEU A 73 11.89 -7.65 25.55
N MET A 74 12.46 -6.47 25.79
CA MET A 74 13.78 -6.40 26.45
C MET A 74 13.98 -5.06 27.17
N ARG A 75 13.13 -4.78 28.15
CA ARG A 75 13.57 -3.98 29.30
C ARG A 75 14.21 -4.94 30.28
N ARG A 76 15.54 -4.91 30.35
CA ARG A 76 16.33 -5.46 31.45
C ARG A 76 17.34 -4.39 31.83
N TRP A 77 17.09 -3.82 32.98
CA TRP A 77 17.94 -2.91 33.73
C TRP A 77 19.18 -3.69 34.19
N ASN A 78 20.37 -3.19 33.83
CA ASN A 78 21.64 -3.44 34.51
C ASN A 78 22.50 -2.19 34.32
#